data_AF-A0A413NMS8-F1
#
_entry.id   AF-A0A413NMS8-F1
#
_cell.length_a   1.000
_cell.length_b   1.000
_cell.length_c   1.000
_cell.angle_alpha   90.00
_cell.angle_beta   90.00
_cell.angle_gamma   90.00
#
_symmetry.space_group_name_H-M   'P 1'
#
loop_
_entity.id
_entity.type
_entity.pdbx_description
1 polymer ?
#
loop_
_entity_poly.entity_id
_entity_poly.type
_entity_poly.pdbx_seq_one_letter_code
_entity_poly.pdbx_strand_id
1 'polypeptide(L)'
;MPISIWGQCASIYQKGETYMKRGRYRDAIKSFKAAMKCDSNLEQACKNKIKECEEKINPAPKPAPPAEITRLTIDRKSLEFGCETKTAESIKIESLPEQWTAISDADWCQVTPGEKKLSISCQTNWLTTERKATITISNEKMKATVSVTQGGQEEFINIALDKLEFGSKGEIKELQVDSNAEWEVADIPEWCEAIAKDRGKLILKVGKTKKAREGTLIVKSKGGKISSIILSQKKGGLF
;
A
#
# COMPACT_ATOMS: atom_id res chain seq x y z
N MET A 1 -24.71 70.42 53.62
CA MET A 1 -24.94 70.46 52.17
C MET A 1 -25.59 69.16 51.75
N PRO A 2 -26.84 69.15 51.24
CA PRO A 2 -27.49 67.92 50.80
C PRO A 2 -26.81 67.44 49.51
N ILE A 3 -26.37 66.17 49.51
CA ILE A 3 -25.86 65.49 48.31
C ILE A 3 -27.03 65.43 47.33
N SER A 4 -26.86 66.00 46.14
CA SER A 4 -27.89 65.95 45.11
C SER A 4 -28.20 64.49 44.75
N ILE A 5 -29.48 64.20 44.53
CA ILE A 5 -29.98 62.86 44.16
C ILE A 5 -29.21 62.32 42.93
N TRP A 6 -28.75 63.22 42.06
CA TRP A 6 -27.93 62.90 40.88
C TRP A 6 -26.52 62.37 41.23
N GLY A 7 -25.88 62.91 42.26
CA GLY A 7 -24.54 62.48 42.70
C GLY A 7 -24.54 61.07 43.31
N GLN A 8 -25.66 60.64 43.90
CA GLN A 8 -25.82 59.29 44.44
C GLN A 8 -25.97 58.25 43.32
N CYS A 9 -26.71 58.56 42.24
CA CYS A 9 -26.87 57.66 41.09
C CYS A 9 -25.57 57.42 40.32
N ALA A 10 -24.78 58.48 40.10
CA ALA A 10 -23.47 58.38 39.43
C ALA A 10 -22.48 57.50 40.21
N SER A 11 -22.49 57.58 41.55
CA SER A 11 -21.64 56.77 42.42
C SER A 11 -21.96 55.27 42.31
N ILE A 12 -23.24 54.90 42.21
CA ILE A 12 -23.69 53.51 42.05
C ILE A 12 -23.23 52.93 40.72
N TYR A 13 -23.29 53.72 39.64
CA TYR A 13 -22.79 53.31 38.33
C TYR A 13 -21.27 53.09 38.33
N GLN A 14 -20.49 54.02 38.88
CA GLN A 14 -19.02 53.88 39.00
C GLN A 14 -18.61 52.68 39.86
N LYS A 15 -19.39 52.35 40.89
CA LYS A 15 -19.21 51.13 41.69
C LYS A 15 -19.38 49.86 40.84
N GLY A 16 -20.36 49.84 39.94
CA GLY A 16 -20.53 48.75 38.96
C GLY A 16 -19.33 48.59 38.03
N GLU A 17 -18.80 49.69 37.50
CA GLU A 17 -17.60 49.66 36.66
C GLU A 17 -16.36 49.17 37.42
N THR A 18 -16.22 49.54 38.69
CA THR A 18 -15.14 49.07 39.56
C THR A 18 -15.24 47.55 39.78
N TYR A 19 -16.44 47.02 40.00
CA TYR A 19 -16.65 45.58 40.11
C TYR A 19 -16.33 44.85 38.81
N MET A 20 -16.68 45.44 37.66
CA MET A 20 -16.38 44.88 36.34
C MET A 20 -14.86 44.82 36.09
N LYS A 21 -14.11 45.89 36.43
CA LYS A 21 -12.64 45.92 36.35
C LYS A 21 -11.96 44.90 37.27
N ARG A 22 -12.61 44.54 38.39
CA ARG A 22 -12.12 43.55 39.36
C ARG A 22 -12.58 42.12 39.05
N GLY A 23 -13.23 41.88 37.90
CA GLY A 23 -13.73 40.55 37.51
C GLY A 23 -14.94 40.06 38.33
N ARG A 24 -15.52 40.91 39.18
CA ARG A 24 -16.69 40.60 40.02
C ARG A 24 -17.98 40.87 39.25
N TYR A 25 -18.18 40.15 38.14
CA TYR A 25 -19.28 40.42 37.20
C TYR A 25 -20.68 40.30 37.81
N ARG A 26 -20.90 39.36 38.74
CA ARG A 26 -22.20 39.22 39.45
C ARG A 26 -22.51 40.44 40.33
N ASP A 27 -21.50 41.00 40.97
CA ASP A 27 -21.65 42.20 41.80
C ASP A 27 -21.79 43.47 40.95
N ALA A 28 -21.08 43.53 39.83
CA ALA A 28 -21.24 44.57 38.82
C ALA A 28 -22.68 44.64 38.30
N ILE A 29 -23.29 43.49 37.95
CA ILE A 29 -24.69 43.41 37.51
C ILE A 29 -25.66 43.95 38.56
N LYS A 30 -25.45 43.62 39.84
CA LYS A 30 -26.28 44.14 40.95
C LYS A 30 -26.17 45.67 41.03
N SER A 31 -24.97 46.22 40.92
CA SER A 31 -24.74 47.67 40.92
C SER A 31 -25.36 48.37 39.71
N PHE A 32 -25.22 47.81 38.50
CA PHE A 32 -25.84 48.40 37.30
C PHE A 32 -27.37 48.34 37.35
N LYS A 33 -27.98 47.26 37.88
CA LYS A 33 -29.44 47.19 38.11
C LYS A 33 -29.93 48.22 39.13
N ALA A 34 -29.13 48.54 40.14
CA ALA A 34 -29.44 49.59 41.10
C ALA A 34 -29.31 51.00 40.48
N ALA A 35 -28.31 51.22 39.63
CA ALA A 35 -28.13 52.48 38.90
C ALA A 35 -29.32 52.77 37.94
N MET A 36 -29.84 51.75 37.26
CA MET A 36 -31.03 51.87 36.39
C MET A 36 -32.28 52.35 37.13
N LYS A 37 -32.44 51.99 38.40
CA LYS A 37 -33.59 52.42 39.22
C LYS A 37 -33.43 53.85 39.75
N CYS A 38 -32.20 54.39 39.71
CA CYS A 38 -31.86 55.69 40.25
C CYS A 38 -31.95 56.80 39.20
N ASP A 39 -31.53 56.50 37.95
CA ASP A 39 -31.56 57.47 36.83
C ASP A 39 -31.97 56.76 35.53
N SER A 40 -33.09 57.19 34.94
CA SER A 40 -33.61 56.65 33.66
C SER A 40 -32.66 56.91 32.49
N ASN A 41 -31.82 57.96 32.56
CA ASN A 41 -30.86 58.28 31.50
C ASN A 41 -29.69 57.28 31.45
N LEU A 42 -29.43 56.54 32.53
CA LEU A 42 -28.38 55.52 32.60
C LEU A 42 -28.87 54.14 32.16
N GLU A 43 -30.15 53.99 31.81
CA GLU A 43 -30.78 52.69 31.57
C GLU A 43 -30.09 51.91 30.45
N GLN A 44 -29.86 52.56 29.30
CA GLN A 44 -29.24 51.90 28.15
C GLN A 44 -27.76 51.54 28.40
N ALA A 45 -27.01 52.42 29.06
CA ALA A 45 -25.61 52.17 29.42
C ALA A 45 -25.49 50.98 30.39
N CYS A 46 -26.36 50.93 31.41
CA CYS A 46 -26.41 49.81 32.35
C CYS A 46 -26.80 48.50 31.67
N LYS A 47 -27.80 48.50 30.77
CA LYS A 47 -28.19 47.32 29.98
C LYS A 47 -27.01 46.75 29.18
N ASN A 48 -26.26 47.61 28.49
CA ASN A 48 -25.07 47.17 27.74
C ASN A 48 -24.00 46.55 28.65
N LYS A 49 -23.74 47.16 29.81
CA LYS A 49 -22.74 46.66 30.78
C LYS A 49 -23.17 45.35 31.48
N ILE A 50 -24.46 45.20 31.75
CA ILE A 50 -25.02 43.95 32.29
C ILE A 50 -24.84 42.82 31.28
N LYS A 51 -25.15 43.06 30.00
CA LYS A 51 -24.93 42.09 28.93
C LYS A 51 -23.46 41.66 28.83
N GLU A 52 -22.53 42.62 28.88
CA GLU A 52 -21.08 42.34 28.89
C GLU A 52 -20.67 41.47 30.10
N CYS A 53 -21.25 41.73 31.26
CA CYS A 53 -21.00 40.93 32.47
C CYS A 53 -21.60 39.52 32.36
N GLU A 54 -22.80 39.38 31.80
CA GLU A 54 -23.49 38.10 31.61
C GLU A 54 -22.72 37.21 30.62
N GLU A 55 -22.23 37.78 29.51
CA GLU A 55 -21.36 37.09 28.55
C GLU A 55 -20.04 36.59 29.17
N LYS A 56 -19.50 37.31 30.17
CA LYS A 56 -18.29 36.90 30.90
C LYS A 56 -18.56 35.87 32.01
N ILE A 57 -19.77 35.84 32.57
CA ILE A 57 -20.19 34.85 33.59
C ILE A 57 -20.52 33.51 32.94
N ASN A 58 -21.19 33.55 31.79
CA ASN A 58 -21.55 32.36 31.03
C ASN A 58 -21.17 32.59 29.56
N PRO A 59 -19.89 32.43 29.20
CA PRO A 59 -19.48 32.51 27.81
C PRO A 59 -20.30 31.47 27.02
N ALA A 60 -20.91 31.91 25.93
CA ALA A 60 -21.67 31.01 25.06
C ALA A 60 -20.79 29.79 24.73
N PRO A 61 -21.36 28.56 24.70
CA PRO A 61 -20.62 27.39 24.25
C PRO A 61 -19.97 27.73 22.92
N LYS A 62 -18.65 27.58 22.81
CA LYS A 62 -17.98 27.72 21.52
C LYS A 62 -18.74 26.81 20.53
N PRO A 63 -19.12 27.31 19.34
CA PRO A 63 -19.69 26.45 18.32
C PRO A 63 -18.76 25.25 18.14
N ALA A 64 -19.31 24.03 18.20
CA ALA A 64 -18.55 22.85 17.87
C ALA A 64 -17.94 23.06 16.47
N PRO A 65 -16.67 22.68 16.24
CA PRO A 65 -16.11 22.70 14.91
C PRO A 65 -17.07 21.99 13.95
N PRO A 66 -17.27 22.48 12.72
CA PRO A 66 -18.05 21.76 11.72
C PRO A 66 -17.54 20.32 11.64
N ALA A 67 -18.44 19.34 11.70
CA ALA A 67 -18.05 17.94 11.54
C ALA A 67 -17.30 17.78 10.21
N GLU A 68 -16.06 17.31 10.26
CA GLU A 68 -15.26 17.11 9.05
C GLU A 68 -15.88 15.99 8.22
N ILE A 69 -16.42 16.35 7.05
CA ILE A 69 -16.97 15.39 6.10
C ILE A 69 -15.82 14.53 5.57
N THR A 70 -15.92 13.21 5.73
CA THR A 70 -14.96 12.26 5.15
C THR A 70 -15.67 11.24 4.27
N ARG A 71 -15.03 10.91 3.14
CA ARG A 71 -15.46 9.82 2.25
C ARG A 71 -14.25 9.17 1.61
N LEU A 72 -14.34 7.88 1.32
CA LEU A 72 -13.39 7.17 0.49
C LEU A 72 -14.14 6.08 -0.29
N THR A 73 -14.20 6.23 -1.60
CA THR A 73 -14.90 5.31 -2.49
C THR A 73 -13.98 4.86 -3.62
N ILE A 74 -14.06 3.57 -3.96
CA ILE A 74 -13.35 2.94 -5.07
C ILE A 74 -14.36 2.29 -6.01
N ASP A 75 -14.11 2.34 -7.32
CA ASP A 75 -15.04 1.78 -8.32
C ASP A 75 -14.86 0.26 -8.52
N ARG A 76 -13.71 -0.29 -8.12
CA ARG A 76 -13.40 -1.73 -8.19
C ARG A 76 -12.76 -2.21 -6.90
N LYS A 77 -13.10 -3.42 -6.49
CA LYS A 77 -12.55 -4.09 -5.30
C LYS A 77 -11.60 -5.24 -5.63
N SER A 78 -11.55 -5.65 -6.89
CA SER A 78 -10.66 -6.72 -7.36
C SER A 78 -10.13 -6.42 -8.76
N LEU A 79 -8.91 -6.88 -9.02
CA LEU A 79 -8.28 -6.90 -10.34
C LEU A 79 -7.65 -8.27 -10.59
N GLU A 80 -7.68 -8.68 -11.85
CA GLU A 80 -7.09 -9.92 -12.31
C GLU A 80 -6.09 -9.61 -13.42
N PHE A 81 -4.87 -10.14 -13.28
CA PHE A 81 -3.81 -10.04 -14.28
C PHE A 81 -3.42 -11.43 -14.76
N GLY A 82 -3.01 -11.53 -16.03
CA GLY A 82 -2.25 -12.68 -16.50
C GLY A 82 -0.88 -12.76 -15.83
N CYS A 83 -0.08 -13.77 -16.20
CA CYS A 83 1.29 -13.91 -15.69
C CYS A 83 2.18 -12.70 -16.02
N GLU A 84 1.87 -11.97 -17.08
CA GLU A 84 2.51 -10.71 -17.45
C GLU A 84 1.54 -9.54 -17.38
N THR A 85 2.03 -8.38 -16.93
CA THR A 85 1.30 -7.12 -17.03
C THR A 85 1.87 -6.27 -18.16
N LYS A 86 1.26 -6.34 -19.34
CA LYS A 86 1.69 -5.52 -20.49
C LYS A 86 1.24 -4.06 -20.37
N THR A 87 0.15 -3.82 -19.64
CA THR A 87 -0.43 -2.49 -19.43
C THR A 87 -0.95 -2.40 -18.01
N ALA A 88 -0.67 -1.29 -17.33
CA ALA A 88 -1.20 -1.05 -15.99
C ALA A 88 -2.72 -0.89 -16.03
N GLU A 89 -3.41 -1.45 -15.04
CA GLU A 89 -4.84 -1.24 -14.82
C GLU A 89 -5.05 -0.03 -13.91
N SER A 90 -6.23 0.58 -13.97
CA SER A 90 -6.55 1.74 -13.13
C SER A 90 -7.89 1.59 -12.41
N ILE A 91 -7.91 2.07 -11.16
CA ILE A 91 -9.10 2.14 -10.31
C ILE A 91 -9.40 3.61 -10.04
N LYS A 92 -10.67 4.02 -10.14
CA LYS A 92 -11.09 5.39 -9.80
C LYS A 92 -11.25 5.53 -8.29
N ILE A 93 -10.71 6.62 -7.76
CA ILE A 93 -10.73 6.96 -6.34
C ILE A 93 -11.46 8.27 -6.14
N GLU A 94 -12.44 8.27 -5.26
CA GLU A 94 -13.10 9.47 -4.76
C GLU A 94 -12.84 9.60 -3.27
N SER A 95 -12.11 10.64 -2.86
CA SER A 95 -11.75 10.88 -1.46
C SER A 95 -12.12 12.28 -0.99
N LEU A 96 -12.55 12.38 0.27
CA LEU A 96 -12.57 13.62 1.08
C LEU A 96 -11.93 13.28 2.43
N PRO A 97 -10.80 13.90 2.82
CA PRO A 97 -10.03 14.89 2.06
C PRO A 97 -9.43 14.33 0.75
N GLU A 98 -9.05 15.19 -0.19
CA GLU A 98 -8.51 14.78 -1.49
C GLU A 98 -7.15 14.08 -1.40
N GLN A 99 -6.43 14.28 -0.30
CA GLN A 99 -5.19 13.55 -0.03
C GLN A 99 -5.50 12.12 0.38
N TRP A 100 -4.87 11.18 -0.31
CA TRP A 100 -4.94 9.75 -0.01
C TRP A 100 -3.64 9.07 -0.43
N THR A 101 -3.41 7.89 0.12
CA THR A 101 -2.25 7.04 -0.13
C THR A 101 -2.71 5.64 -0.51
N ALA A 102 -1.87 4.90 -1.23
CA ALA A 102 -2.09 3.50 -1.52
C ALA A 102 -0.80 2.72 -1.34
N ILE A 103 -0.88 1.55 -0.72
CA ILE A 103 0.25 0.68 -0.43
C ILE A 103 -0.15 -0.76 -0.76
N SER A 104 0.71 -1.47 -1.46
CA SER A 104 0.59 -2.91 -1.70
C SER A 104 1.31 -3.69 -0.59
N ASP A 105 0.76 -4.83 -0.17
CA ASP A 105 1.42 -5.79 0.71
C ASP A 105 2.48 -6.67 0.00
N ALA A 106 2.56 -6.56 -1.33
CA ALA A 106 3.47 -7.33 -2.16
C ALA A 106 4.36 -6.43 -3.03
N ASP A 107 5.65 -6.76 -3.08
CA ASP A 107 6.69 -6.07 -3.85
C ASP A 107 6.50 -6.19 -5.38
N TRP A 108 5.96 -7.32 -5.84
CA TRP A 108 5.64 -7.56 -7.24
C TRP A 108 4.41 -6.81 -7.72
N CYS A 109 3.57 -6.27 -6.84
CA CYS A 109 2.39 -5.47 -7.18
C CYS A 109 2.67 -3.99 -6.88
N GLN A 110 2.94 -3.23 -7.93
CA GLN A 110 3.28 -1.82 -7.84
C GLN A 110 2.03 -0.95 -7.96
N VAL A 111 1.98 0.10 -7.14
CA VAL A 111 0.89 1.05 -7.09
C VAL A 111 1.40 2.48 -7.24
N THR A 112 0.76 3.24 -8.12
CA THR A 112 1.09 4.65 -8.36
C THR A 112 -0.17 5.50 -8.17
N PRO A 113 -0.32 6.17 -7.03
CA PRO A 113 -1.39 7.14 -6.80
C PRO A 113 -1.34 8.31 -7.80
N GLY A 114 -2.46 8.60 -8.46
CA GLY A 114 -2.73 9.86 -9.17
C GLY A 114 -3.79 10.69 -8.44
N GLU A 115 -4.33 11.75 -9.05
CA GLU A 115 -5.30 12.61 -8.34
C GLU A 115 -6.63 11.90 -8.02
N LYS A 116 -7.22 11.23 -9.01
CA LYS A 116 -8.52 10.54 -8.91
C LYS A 116 -8.47 9.08 -9.38
N LYS A 117 -7.27 8.58 -9.63
CA LYS A 117 -7.04 7.23 -10.14
C LYS A 117 -5.83 6.62 -9.46
N LEU A 118 -5.90 5.34 -9.17
CA LEU A 118 -4.79 4.52 -8.74
C LEU A 118 -4.37 3.62 -9.91
N SER A 119 -3.12 3.76 -10.37
CA SER A 119 -2.54 2.86 -11.38
C SER A 119 -1.88 1.67 -10.70
N ILE A 120 -2.10 0.47 -11.23
CA ILE A 120 -1.65 -0.80 -10.66
C ILE A 120 -0.98 -1.62 -11.75
N SER A 121 0.25 -2.07 -11.49
CA SER A 121 1.01 -2.95 -12.40
C SER A 121 1.66 -4.08 -11.62
N CYS A 122 1.75 -5.26 -12.23
CA CYS A 122 2.40 -6.42 -11.60
C CYS A 122 3.64 -6.84 -12.39
N GLN A 123 4.74 -7.13 -11.69
CA GLN A 123 5.89 -7.82 -12.27
C GLN A 123 5.48 -9.18 -12.84
N THR A 124 6.25 -9.72 -13.79
CA THR A 124 5.98 -11.04 -14.35
C THR A 124 5.98 -12.11 -13.25
N ASN A 125 4.97 -12.98 -13.24
CA ASN A 125 4.91 -14.15 -12.39
C ASN A 125 5.48 -15.35 -13.15
N TRP A 126 6.77 -15.63 -12.92
CA TRP A 126 7.48 -16.76 -13.53
C TRP A 126 7.08 -18.12 -12.95
N LEU A 127 6.29 -18.15 -11.87
CA LEU A 127 5.82 -19.40 -11.26
C LEU A 127 4.62 -19.94 -12.04
N THR A 128 4.41 -21.26 -11.95
CA THR A 128 3.21 -21.92 -12.52
C THR A 128 1.95 -21.71 -11.68
N THR A 129 2.11 -21.21 -10.46
CA THR A 129 1.00 -20.96 -9.52
C THR A 129 0.57 -19.50 -9.51
N GLU A 130 -0.72 -19.27 -9.30
CA GLU A 130 -1.24 -17.92 -9.05
C GLU A 130 -0.64 -17.31 -7.78
N ARG A 131 -0.60 -15.98 -7.71
CA ARG A 131 -0.22 -15.22 -6.52
C ARG A 131 -1.18 -14.06 -6.28
N LYS A 132 -1.31 -13.65 -5.02
CA LYS A 132 -2.29 -12.64 -4.58
C LYS A 132 -1.64 -11.55 -3.76
N ALA A 133 -2.13 -10.33 -3.93
CA ALA A 133 -1.75 -9.15 -3.17
C ALA A 133 -3.00 -8.38 -2.73
N THR A 134 -2.84 -7.60 -1.67
CA THR A 134 -3.85 -6.68 -1.16
C THR A 134 -3.29 -5.26 -1.19
N ILE A 135 -3.99 -4.38 -1.91
CA ILE A 135 -3.70 -2.96 -1.89
C ILE A 135 -4.59 -2.29 -0.85
N THR A 136 -3.99 -1.54 0.06
CA THR A 136 -4.67 -0.71 1.05
C THR A 136 -4.62 0.75 0.63
N ILE A 137 -5.79 1.36 0.50
CA ILE A 137 -5.97 2.79 0.17
C ILE A 137 -6.46 3.49 1.43
N SER A 138 -5.88 4.65 1.77
CA SER A 138 -6.19 5.37 3.00
C SER A 138 -6.17 6.88 2.79
N ASN A 139 -7.17 7.58 3.33
CA ASN A 139 -7.18 9.05 3.45
C ASN A 139 -6.99 9.51 4.90
N GLU A 140 -6.20 8.72 5.66
CA GLU A 140 -5.93 8.82 7.11
C GLU A 140 -7.13 8.47 8.02
N LYS A 141 -8.35 8.78 7.57
CA LYS A 141 -9.59 8.56 8.34
C LYS A 141 -10.30 7.26 7.99
N MET A 142 -10.31 6.93 6.70
CA MET A 142 -10.97 5.76 6.14
C MET A 142 -9.95 4.90 5.40
N LYS A 143 -10.26 3.60 5.32
CA LYS A 143 -9.49 2.64 4.53
C LYS A 143 -10.40 1.89 3.56
N ALA A 144 -9.86 1.59 2.39
CA ALA A 144 -10.46 0.69 1.42
C ALA A 144 -9.40 -0.31 0.94
N THR A 145 -9.83 -1.49 0.51
CA THR A 145 -8.94 -2.55 0.04
C THR A 145 -9.31 -3.00 -1.36
N VAL A 146 -8.28 -3.35 -2.14
CA VAL A 146 -8.40 -3.95 -3.47
C VAL A 146 -7.61 -5.26 -3.46
N SER A 147 -8.25 -6.35 -3.85
CA SER A 147 -7.57 -7.64 -4.04
C SER A 147 -7.01 -7.73 -5.46
N VAL A 148 -5.76 -8.12 -5.60
CA VAL A 148 -5.12 -8.36 -6.89
C VAL A 148 -4.77 -9.83 -6.99
N THR A 149 -5.24 -10.49 -8.04
CA THR A 149 -4.86 -11.88 -8.36
C THR A 149 -4.08 -11.88 -9.66
N GLN A 150 -2.91 -12.53 -9.66
CA GLN A 150 -2.06 -12.67 -10.83
C GLN A 150 -1.88 -14.16 -11.17
N GLY A 151 -2.20 -14.52 -12.41
CA GLY A 151 -2.03 -15.89 -12.90
C GLY A 151 -0.58 -16.35 -12.90
N GLY A 152 -0.37 -17.66 -12.82
CA GLY A 152 0.92 -18.29 -13.08
C GLY A 152 1.21 -18.37 -14.59
N GLN A 153 2.49 -18.48 -14.94
CA GLN A 153 2.91 -18.74 -16.31
C GLN A 153 2.65 -20.21 -16.68
N GLU A 154 2.43 -20.48 -17.97
CA GLU A 154 2.40 -21.86 -18.47
C GLU A 154 3.72 -22.56 -18.15
N GLU A 155 3.62 -23.84 -17.78
CA GLU A 155 4.78 -24.67 -17.50
C GLU A 155 5.65 -24.84 -18.74
N PHE A 156 6.96 -24.69 -18.58
CA PHE A 156 7.95 -24.94 -19.62
C PHE A 156 9.19 -25.65 -19.07
N ILE A 157 9.86 -26.35 -19.97
CA ILE A 157 11.20 -26.88 -19.79
C ILE A 157 11.91 -26.80 -21.13
N ASN A 158 13.14 -26.32 -21.13
CA ASN A 158 13.90 -26.09 -22.35
C ASN A 158 15.39 -26.37 -22.13
N ILE A 159 16.00 -27.00 -23.13
CA ILE A 159 17.45 -27.11 -23.27
C ILE A 159 17.81 -26.34 -24.54
N ALA A 160 18.55 -25.23 -24.39
CA ALA A 160 18.87 -24.37 -25.52
C ALA A 160 19.88 -24.98 -26.52
N LEU A 161 20.55 -26.07 -26.13
CA LEU A 161 21.54 -26.76 -26.96
C LEU A 161 20.90 -27.96 -27.66
N ASP A 162 21.12 -28.09 -28.97
CA ASP A 162 20.67 -29.26 -29.74
C ASP A 162 21.58 -30.49 -29.54
N LYS A 163 22.87 -30.24 -29.25
CA LYS A 163 23.88 -31.29 -29.11
C LYS A 163 24.95 -30.94 -28.06
N LEU A 164 25.25 -31.90 -27.19
CA LEU A 164 26.37 -31.84 -26.25
C LEU A 164 27.39 -32.92 -26.58
N GLU A 165 28.59 -32.51 -26.98
CA GLU A 165 29.66 -33.41 -27.39
C GLU A 165 30.68 -33.67 -26.28
N PHE A 166 31.06 -34.93 -26.06
CA PHE A 166 32.08 -35.37 -25.11
C PHE A 166 33.32 -35.96 -25.79
N GLY A 167 34.47 -35.81 -25.13
CA GLY A 167 35.71 -36.46 -25.51
C GLY A 167 35.73 -37.97 -25.25
N SER A 168 36.62 -38.69 -25.93
CA SER A 168 36.74 -40.16 -25.83
C SER A 168 37.41 -40.66 -24.55
N LYS A 169 38.12 -39.79 -23.82
CA LYS A 169 38.87 -40.13 -22.59
C LYS A 169 38.02 -40.15 -21.30
N GLY A 170 36.72 -39.93 -21.42
CA GLY A 170 35.83 -39.67 -20.29
C GLY A 170 35.89 -38.20 -19.88
N GLU A 171 34.74 -37.63 -19.53
CA GLU A 171 34.59 -36.20 -19.28
C GLU A 171 33.36 -35.95 -18.41
N ILE A 172 33.37 -34.84 -17.68
CA ILE A 172 32.22 -34.31 -16.93
C ILE A 172 31.86 -32.97 -17.56
N LYS A 173 30.58 -32.78 -17.88
CA LYS A 173 30.05 -31.52 -18.42
C LYS A 173 28.81 -31.06 -17.69
N GLU A 174 28.65 -29.75 -17.63
CA GLU A 174 27.43 -29.09 -17.17
C GLU A 174 26.52 -28.80 -18.36
N LEU A 175 25.23 -29.11 -18.21
CA LEU A 175 24.16 -28.77 -19.14
C LEU A 175 23.19 -27.82 -18.44
N GLN A 176 22.93 -26.66 -19.03
CA GLN A 176 21.89 -25.76 -18.54
C GLN A 176 20.51 -26.27 -18.96
N VAL A 177 19.57 -26.26 -18.02
CA VAL A 177 18.16 -26.59 -18.22
C VAL A 177 17.34 -25.43 -17.70
N ASP A 178 16.56 -24.79 -18.56
CA ASP A 178 15.70 -23.68 -18.16
C ASP A 178 14.27 -24.19 -17.94
N SER A 179 13.71 -23.95 -16.76
CA SER A 179 12.36 -24.38 -16.41
C SER A 179 11.78 -23.57 -15.26
N ASN A 180 10.48 -23.27 -15.37
CA ASN A 180 9.73 -22.69 -14.25
C ASN A 180 9.16 -23.73 -13.28
N ALA A 181 9.28 -25.03 -13.58
CA ALA A 181 8.76 -26.12 -12.77
C ALA A 181 9.87 -27.07 -12.29
N GLU A 182 9.54 -27.88 -11.28
CA GLU A 182 10.37 -29.03 -10.94
C GLU A 182 10.40 -30.03 -12.11
N TRP A 183 11.54 -30.69 -12.29
CA TRP A 183 11.75 -31.60 -13.41
C TRP A 183 12.64 -32.79 -13.03
N GLU A 184 12.70 -33.79 -13.90
CA GLU A 184 13.50 -35.00 -13.74
C GLU A 184 14.15 -35.41 -15.07
N VAL A 185 15.16 -36.28 -14.98
CA VAL A 185 15.73 -36.96 -16.15
C VAL A 185 14.82 -38.14 -16.46
N ALA A 186 14.08 -38.04 -17.57
CA ALA A 186 13.12 -39.07 -17.99
C ALA A 186 13.79 -40.21 -18.75
N ASP A 187 14.82 -39.89 -19.54
CA ASP A 187 15.62 -40.88 -20.26
C ASP A 187 17.04 -40.36 -20.45
N ILE A 188 18.02 -41.24 -20.32
CA ILE A 188 19.44 -40.94 -20.51
C ILE A 188 20.14 -42.16 -21.10
N PRO A 189 21.07 -42.00 -22.06
CA PRO A 189 21.76 -43.15 -22.62
C PRO A 189 22.54 -43.91 -21.55
N GLU A 190 22.51 -45.25 -21.57
CA GLU A 190 23.16 -46.13 -20.58
C GLU A 190 24.65 -45.85 -20.32
N TRP A 191 25.30 -45.18 -21.28
CA TRP A 191 26.70 -44.84 -21.23
C TRP A 191 27.02 -43.46 -20.62
N CYS A 192 25.98 -42.69 -20.27
CA CYS A 192 26.05 -41.39 -19.64
C CYS A 192 25.35 -41.43 -18.27
N GLU A 193 25.94 -40.76 -17.29
CA GLU A 193 25.46 -40.74 -15.92
C GLU A 193 25.15 -39.29 -15.51
N ALA A 194 23.94 -39.04 -15.00
CA ALA A 194 23.60 -37.79 -14.34
C ALA A 194 24.06 -37.86 -12.88
N ILE A 195 25.16 -37.17 -12.56
CA ILE A 195 25.81 -37.26 -11.24
C ILE A 195 25.38 -36.17 -10.26
N ALA A 196 24.81 -35.07 -10.77
CA ALA A 196 24.21 -34.02 -9.95
C ALA A 196 23.13 -33.27 -10.76
N LYS A 197 22.11 -32.79 -10.05
CA LYS A 197 21.02 -31.99 -10.60
C LYS A 197 20.70 -30.85 -9.64
N ASP A 198 20.46 -29.68 -10.22
CA ASP A 198 19.85 -28.52 -9.56
C ASP A 198 18.74 -27.95 -10.48
N ARG A 199 17.97 -26.96 -10.03
CA ARG A 199 16.81 -26.42 -10.76
C ARG A 199 17.16 -25.94 -12.18
N GLY A 200 18.34 -25.34 -12.36
CA GLY A 200 18.78 -24.79 -13.64
C GLY A 200 19.82 -25.64 -14.39
N LYS A 201 20.25 -26.78 -13.81
CA LYS A 201 21.53 -27.40 -14.17
C LYS A 201 21.52 -28.93 -14.04
N LEU A 202 22.18 -29.60 -14.97
CA LEU A 202 22.44 -31.03 -14.93
C LEU A 202 23.93 -31.31 -15.15
N ILE A 203 24.56 -32.06 -14.26
CA ILE A 203 25.96 -32.49 -14.42
C ILE A 203 25.99 -33.91 -14.94
N LEU A 204 26.58 -34.06 -16.13
CA LEU A 204 26.68 -35.31 -16.87
C LEU A 204 28.11 -35.81 -16.88
N LYS A 205 28.28 -37.12 -16.66
CA LYS A 205 29.55 -37.81 -16.70
C LYS A 205 29.51 -38.92 -17.72
N VAL A 206 30.59 -39.07 -18.48
CA VAL A 206 30.78 -40.17 -19.43
C VAL A 206 32.09 -40.89 -19.17
N GLY A 207 32.08 -42.21 -19.33
CA GLY A 207 33.28 -43.04 -19.28
C GLY A 207 34.12 -42.99 -20.55
N LYS A 208 35.30 -43.63 -20.55
CA LYS A 208 36.13 -43.82 -21.75
C LYS A 208 35.39 -44.66 -22.79
N THR A 209 35.62 -44.39 -24.09
CA THR A 209 35.07 -45.22 -25.18
C THR A 209 36.07 -45.43 -26.31
N LYS A 210 36.00 -46.61 -26.94
CA LYS A 210 36.72 -46.95 -28.19
C LYS A 210 35.86 -46.78 -29.45
N LYS A 211 34.55 -46.55 -29.29
CA LYS A 211 33.58 -46.36 -30.38
C LYS A 211 32.92 -45.00 -30.26
N ALA A 212 32.60 -44.38 -31.40
CA ALA A 212 31.68 -43.24 -31.38
C ALA A 212 30.29 -43.75 -30.95
N ARG A 213 29.59 -42.95 -30.17
CA ARG A 213 28.23 -43.26 -29.72
C ARG A 213 27.43 -41.97 -29.58
N GLU A 214 26.15 -42.08 -29.88
CA GLU A 214 25.16 -41.02 -29.71
C GLU A 214 23.95 -41.58 -28.97
N GLY A 215 23.22 -40.71 -28.30
CA GLY A 215 21.98 -41.04 -27.62
C GLY A 215 21.26 -39.78 -27.19
N THR A 216 19.98 -39.90 -26.87
CA THR A 216 19.15 -38.77 -26.51
C THR A 216 19.01 -38.69 -24.99
N LEU A 217 19.24 -37.51 -24.44
CA LEU A 217 18.83 -37.18 -23.08
C LEU A 217 17.45 -36.50 -23.16
N ILE A 218 16.50 -36.98 -22.38
CA ILE A 218 15.16 -36.41 -22.25
C ILE A 218 14.97 -35.96 -20.81
N VAL A 219 14.61 -34.69 -20.63
CA VAL A 219 14.18 -34.13 -19.36
C VAL A 219 12.68 -33.86 -19.40
N LYS A 220 12.01 -34.07 -18.28
CA LYS A 220 10.56 -33.92 -18.16
C LYS A 220 10.22 -33.08 -16.94
N SER A 221 9.41 -32.06 -17.14
CA SER A 221 8.86 -31.27 -16.03
C SER A 221 7.71 -32.00 -15.34
N LYS A 222 7.39 -31.63 -14.10
CA LYS A 222 6.37 -32.30 -13.27
C LYS A 222 4.99 -32.37 -13.93
N GLY A 223 4.57 -31.33 -14.65
CA GLY A 223 3.34 -31.29 -15.43
C GLY A 223 3.43 -31.96 -16.80
N GLY A 224 4.59 -32.52 -17.15
CA GLY A 224 4.75 -33.45 -18.26
C GLY A 224 5.25 -32.84 -19.57
N LYS A 225 5.68 -31.56 -19.59
CA LYS A 225 6.40 -31.01 -20.73
C LYS A 225 7.79 -31.67 -20.80
N ILE A 226 8.32 -31.81 -22.02
CA ILE A 226 9.59 -32.48 -22.27
C ILE A 226 10.51 -31.61 -23.11
N SER A 227 11.80 -31.73 -22.85
CA SER A 227 12.86 -31.20 -23.69
C SER A 227 13.91 -32.28 -23.89
N SER A 228 14.58 -32.29 -25.04
CA SER A 228 15.58 -33.30 -25.37
C SER A 228 16.82 -32.69 -26.00
N ILE A 229 17.96 -33.37 -25.83
CA ILE A 229 19.23 -33.01 -26.44
C ILE A 229 19.97 -34.26 -26.92
N ILE A 230 20.72 -34.13 -28.02
CA ILE A 230 21.62 -35.19 -28.50
C ILE A 230 22.91 -35.16 -27.68
N LEU A 231 23.22 -36.26 -27.00
CA LEU A 231 24.53 -36.48 -26.41
C LEU A 231 25.38 -37.28 -27.39
N SER A 232 26.59 -36.82 -27.68
CA SER A 232 27.54 -37.55 -28.54
C SER A 232 28.89 -37.69 -27.88
N GLN A 233 29.53 -38.85 -28.04
CA GLN A 233 30.90 -39.05 -27.59
C GLN A 233 31.80 -39.52 -28.73
N LYS A 234 32.94 -38.84 -28.89
CA LYS A 234 33.92 -39.16 -29.95
C LYS A 234 34.51 -40.57 -29.77
N LYS A 235 34.90 -41.17 -30.89
CA LYS A 235 35.69 -42.40 -30.93
C LYS A 235 37.07 -42.17 -30.28
N GLY A 236 37.53 -43.11 -29.45
CA GLY A 236 38.90 -43.16 -28.97
C GLY A 236 39.90 -43.51 -30.08
N GLY A 237 41.04 -42.82 -30.11
CA GLY A 237 42.15 -43.20 -30.99
C GLY A 237 42.73 -44.56 -30.60
N LEU A 238 43.13 -45.35 -31.61
CA LEU A 238 43.98 -46.52 -31.42
C LEU A 238 45.41 -45.99 -31.23
N PHE A 239 45.84 -45.86 -29.98
CA PHE A 239 47.26 -45.72 -29.65
C PHE A 239 47.67 -46.96 -28.88
#